data_AF-A0A5N0I3R8-F1
#
_entry.id   AF-A0A5N0I3R8-F1
#
_cell.length_a   1.000
_cell.length_b   1.000
_cell.length_c   1.000
_cell.angle_alpha   90.00
_cell.angle_beta   90.00
_cell.angle_gamma   90.00
#
_symmetry.space_group_name_H-M   'P 1'
#
loop_
_entity.id
_entity.type
_entity.pdbx_description
1 polymer ?
#
loop_
_entity_poly.entity_id
_entity_poly.type
_entity_poly.pdbx_seq_one_letter_code
_entity_poly.pdbx_strand_id
1 'polypeptide(L)'
;MADTLTAGQKLVRGESLTSNNGAYTVTLQDDGNLVLASRGHAIWATGTNGQDVVRAEVQHDGNFVLYTADKPVWHTNTKGKKNVRLVLQDDRNLVLYAADGPAWSSKTETDAPPPPEPEEAAEPTPAAQAAASETEPAPEAAREPEPEPAARTYTVVAGDTLWAIAERFYGDGSQYQVIADASGVDNPDLIHPGQVLTIP
;
A
#
# COMPACT_ATOMS: atom_id res chain seq x y z
N MET A 1 4.59 0.79 15.32
CA MET A 1 3.59 1.26 14.32
C MET A 1 2.25 1.39 15.04
N ALA A 2 1.41 2.33 14.65
CA ALA A 2 0.09 2.52 15.26
C ALA A 2 -0.98 1.92 14.34
N ASP A 3 -2.00 1.31 14.93
CA ASP A 3 -3.21 0.82 14.26
C ASP A 3 -4.31 1.90 14.24
N THR A 4 -4.12 2.97 15.00
CA THR A 4 -5.13 3.99 15.29
C THR A 4 -4.61 5.41 15.04
N LEU A 5 -5.44 6.24 14.41
CA LEU A 5 -5.30 7.71 14.38
C LEU A 5 -6.43 8.36 15.18
N THR A 6 -6.10 9.11 16.21
CA THR A 6 -7.07 9.91 16.98
C THR A 6 -7.26 11.29 16.36
N ALA A 7 -8.32 11.99 16.76
CA ALA A 7 -8.56 13.37 16.36
C ALA A 7 -7.31 14.27 16.55
N GLY A 8 -6.94 15.01 15.51
CA GLY A 8 -5.74 15.84 15.42
C GLY A 8 -4.50 15.12 14.86
N GLN A 9 -4.51 13.78 14.79
CA GLN A 9 -3.43 13.03 14.17
C GLN A 9 -3.61 12.93 12.66
N LYS A 10 -2.47 12.82 11.98
CA LYS A 10 -2.38 12.76 10.53
C LYS A 10 -1.36 11.71 10.11
N LEU A 11 -1.62 11.13 8.95
CA LEU A 11 -0.69 10.34 8.16
C LEU A 11 -0.12 11.24 7.07
N VAL A 12 1.19 11.29 6.89
CA VAL A 12 1.82 11.96 5.73
C VAL A 12 2.28 10.93 4.69
N ARG A 13 2.73 11.40 3.52
CA ARG A 13 3.25 10.51 2.46
C ARG A 13 4.34 9.58 3.00
N GLY A 14 4.27 8.31 2.63
CA GLY A 14 5.18 7.25 3.07
C GLY A 14 4.87 6.66 4.46
N GLU A 15 3.99 7.29 5.24
CA GLU A 15 3.58 6.73 6.53
C GLU A 15 2.46 5.71 6.38
N SER A 16 2.41 4.79 7.35
CA SER A 16 1.45 3.70 7.38
C SER A 16 0.87 3.47 8.77
N LEU A 17 -0.38 3.02 8.80
CA LEU A 17 -0.97 2.31 9.94
C LEU A 17 -0.89 0.82 9.69
N THR A 18 -0.73 0.05 10.75
CA THR A 18 -0.65 -1.41 10.69
C THR A 18 -1.63 -2.00 11.69
N SER A 19 -2.41 -2.99 11.28
CA SER A 19 -3.33 -3.70 12.17
C SER A 19 -2.57 -4.39 13.31
N ASN A 20 -3.25 -4.70 14.40
CA ASN A 20 -2.63 -5.32 15.57
C ASN A 20 -2.10 -6.74 15.27
N ASN A 21 -2.71 -7.44 14.32
CA ASN A 21 -2.25 -8.72 13.80
C ASN A 21 -1.15 -8.61 12.71
N GLY A 22 -0.72 -7.40 12.33
CA GLY A 22 0.31 -7.18 11.32
C GLY A 22 -0.06 -7.51 9.87
N ALA A 23 -1.26 -8.06 9.61
CA ALA A 23 -1.64 -8.55 8.29
C ALA A 23 -2.05 -7.43 7.32
N TYR A 24 -2.52 -6.30 7.85
CA TYR A 24 -3.10 -5.21 7.08
C TYR A 24 -2.36 -3.91 7.34
N THR A 25 -2.20 -3.13 6.28
CA THR A 25 -1.55 -1.83 6.34
C THR A 25 -2.31 -0.80 5.54
N VAL A 26 -2.49 0.39 6.09
CA VAL A 26 -3.01 1.55 5.37
C VAL A 26 -1.87 2.53 5.17
N THR A 27 -1.51 2.82 3.93
CA THR A 27 -0.38 3.67 3.57
C THR A 27 -0.85 4.85 2.74
N LEU A 28 -0.39 6.06 3.07
CA LEU A 28 -0.51 7.20 2.16
C LEU A 28 0.71 7.16 1.23
N GLN A 29 0.49 6.72 0.00
CA GLN A 29 1.54 6.55 -0.99
C GLN A 29 2.03 7.90 -1.53
N ASP A 30 3.22 7.91 -2.13
CA ASP A 30 3.84 9.11 -2.70
C ASP A 30 3.04 9.71 -3.87
N ASP A 31 2.27 8.88 -4.57
CA ASP A 31 1.35 9.29 -5.63
C ASP A 31 0.09 10.01 -5.10
N GLY A 32 -0.04 10.13 -3.78
CA GLY A 32 -1.17 10.74 -3.10
C GLY A 32 -2.38 9.81 -2.92
N ASN A 33 -2.23 8.51 -3.17
CA ASN A 33 -3.28 7.54 -2.93
C ASN A 33 -3.20 6.98 -1.51
N LEU A 34 -4.33 6.95 -0.78
CA LEU A 34 -4.39 6.23 0.48
C LEU A 34 -4.88 4.82 0.20
N VAL A 35 -4.02 3.83 0.44
CA VAL A 35 -4.26 2.43 0.08
C VAL A 35 -4.28 1.56 1.32
N LEU A 36 -5.36 0.81 1.49
CA LEU A 36 -5.43 -0.34 2.39
C LEU A 36 -4.92 -1.56 1.63
N ALA A 37 -3.87 -2.18 2.15
CA ALA A 37 -3.27 -3.37 1.60
C ALA A 37 -3.26 -4.52 2.61
N SER A 38 -3.32 -5.74 2.09
CA SER A 38 -3.08 -6.98 2.81
C SER A 38 -1.77 -7.54 2.30
N ARG A 39 -0.71 -7.56 3.12
CA ARG A 39 0.64 -8.02 2.71
C ARG A 39 1.14 -7.44 1.38
N GLY A 40 0.99 -6.13 1.21
CA GLY A 40 1.40 -5.42 -0.01
C GLY A 40 0.39 -5.49 -1.17
N HIS A 41 -0.63 -6.32 -1.08
CA HIS A 41 -1.70 -6.37 -2.07
C HIS A 41 -2.79 -5.33 -1.77
N ALA A 42 -2.99 -4.36 -2.65
CA ALA A 42 -4.02 -3.33 -2.49
C ALA A 42 -5.42 -3.94 -2.49
N ILE A 43 -6.18 -3.72 -1.43
CA ILE A 43 -7.57 -4.20 -1.25
C ILE A 43 -8.57 -3.07 -1.48
N TRP A 44 -8.22 -1.87 -1.02
CA TRP A 44 -9.05 -0.69 -1.17
C TRP A 44 -8.17 0.55 -1.30
N ALA A 45 -8.67 1.56 -2.01
CA ALA A 45 -7.98 2.83 -2.15
C ALA A 45 -8.98 3.99 -2.24
N THR A 46 -8.53 5.19 -1.88
CA THR A 46 -9.32 6.43 -2.03
C THR A 46 -9.47 6.88 -3.47
N GLY A 47 -8.64 6.38 -4.40
CA GLY A 47 -8.64 6.81 -5.80
C GLY A 47 -8.12 8.24 -5.98
N THR A 48 -7.23 8.67 -5.09
CA THR A 48 -6.63 10.01 -5.09
C THR A 48 -5.24 10.03 -5.72
N ASN A 49 -4.87 8.97 -6.44
CA ASN A 49 -3.64 8.87 -7.20
C ASN A 49 -3.51 10.02 -8.21
N GLY A 50 -2.34 10.66 -8.24
CA GLY A 50 -2.04 11.79 -9.11
C GLY A 50 -2.72 13.10 -8.71
N GLN A 51 -3.38 13.16 -7.55
CA GLN A 51 -3.99 14.38 -7.03
C GLN A 51 -3.09 15.15 -6.06
N ASP A 52 -1.86 14.68 -5.85
CA ASP A 52 -0.89 15.32 -4.95
C ASP A 52 -1.34 15.42 -3.48
N VAL A 53 -2.02 14.39 -2.97
CA VAL A 53 -2.36 14.33 -1.53
C VAL A 53 -1.08 14.24 -0.70
N VAL A 54 -0.90 15.16 0.24
CA VAL A 54 0.29 15.24 1.11
C VAL A 54 0.02 14.72 2.52
N ARG A 55 -1.26 14.70 2.94
CA ARG A 55 -1.65 14.18 4.26
C ARG A 55 -3.08 13.65 4.28
N ALA A 56 -3.32 12.69 5.15
CA ALA A 56 -4.64 12.23 5.55
C ALA A 56 -4.82 12.51 7.04
N GLU A 57 -5.84 13.25 7.44
CA GLU A 57 -5.98 13.78 8.80
C GLU A 57 -7.34 13.42 9.39
N VAL A 58 -7.34 12.93 10.63
CA VAL A 58 -8.56 12.77 11.42
C VAL A 58 -8.81 14.08 12.15
N GLN A 59 -9.80 14.83 11.71
CA GLN A 59 -10.06 16.18 12.23
C GLN A 59 -10.87 16.14 13.52
N HIS A 60 -10.73 17.19 14.34
CA HIS A 60 -11.54 17.37 15.56
C HIS A 60 -13.03 17.57 15.28
N ASP A 61 -13.40 17.91 14.04
CA ASP A 61 -14.79 18.06 13.63
C ASP A 61 -15.48 16.73 13.30
N GLY A 62 -14.77 15.61 13.42
CA GLY A 62 -15.31 14.28 13.20
C GLY A 62 -15.11 13.72 11.81
N ASN A 63 -14.46 14.48 10.92
CA ASN A 63 -14.22 14.07 9.54
C ASN A 63 -12.82 13.48 9.38
N PHE A 64 -12.67 12.47 8.53
CA PHE A 64 -11.37 12.02 8.05
C PHE A 64 -11.20 12.50 6.61
N VAL A 65 -10.13 13.26 6.34
CA VAL A 65 -9.98 14.04 5.12
C VAL A 65 -8.57 13.88 4.55
N LEU A 66 -8.48 13.67 3.24
CA LEU A 66 -7.24 13.72 2.48
C LEU A 66 -7.06 15.11 1.90
N TYR A 67 -5.90 15.69 2.14
CA TYR A 67 -5.53 17.01 1.70
C TYR A 67 -4.34 16.95 0.75
N THR A 68 -4.43 17.72 -0.33
CA THR A 68 -3.27 18.18 -1.08
C THR A 68 -2.59 19.33 -0.33
N ALA A 69 -1.57 19.94 -0.91
CA ALA A 69 -0.96 21.15 -0.36
C ALA A 69 -2.01 22.26 -0.13
N ASP A 70 -3.02 22.36 -1.00
CA ASP A 70 -3.93 23.51 -1.06
C ASP A 70 -5.37 23.21 -0.66
N LYS A 71 -5.88 21.99 -0.94
CA LYS A 71 -7.31 21.68 -0.81
C LYS A 71 -7.60 20.25 -0.38
N PRO A 72 -8.76 20.00 0.26
CA PRO A 72 -9.25 18.64 0.46
C PRO A 72 -9.68 18.03 -0.88
N VAL A 73 -9.36 16.75 -1.09
CA VAL A 73 -9.76 16.00 -2.30
C VAL A 73 -10.64 14.79 -2.01
N TRP A 74 -10.62 14.28 -0.78
CA TRP A 74 -11.47 13.19 -0.36
C TRP A 74 -11.81 13.33 1.11
N HIS A 75 -13.00 12.87 1.51
CA HIS A 75 -13.41 12.85 2.91
C HIS A 75 -14.44 11.76 3.22
N THR A 76 -14.53 11.34 4.49
CA THR A 76 -15.54 10.37 4.96
C THR A 76 -16.95 10.93 5.03
N ASN A 77 -17.10 12.26 4.94
CA ASN A 77 -18.39 12.97 5.04
C ASN A 77 -19.07 12.76 6.40
N THR A 78 -18.29 12.72 7.48
CA THR A 78 -18.74 12.44 8.86
C THR A 78 -18.64 13.67 9.77
N LYS A 79 -18.69 14.87 9.19
CA LYS A 79 -18.60 16.12 9.95
C LYS A 79 -19.70 16.21 11.03
N GLY A 80 -19.31 16.70 12.20
CA GLY A 80 -20.17 16.84 13.39
C GLY A 80 -20.04 15.71 14.41
N LYS A 81 -19.31 14.63 14.06
CA LYS A 81 -19.00 13.53 14.99
C LYS A 81 -17.94 13.97 16.00
N LYS A 82 -18.03 13.44 17.22
CA LYS A 82 -17.13 13.81 18.34
C LYS A 82 -16.33 12.61 18.82
N ASN A 83 -15.16 12.87 19.42
CA ASN A 83 -14.22 11.86 19.92
C ASN A 83 -13.90 10.82 18.85
N VAL A 84 -13.56 11.29 17.66
CA VAL A 84 -13.31 10.41 16.53
C VAL A 84 -11.93 9.77 16.61
N ARG A 85 -11.87 8.50 16.20
CA ARG A 85 -10.64 7.76 15.97
C ARG A 85 -10.82 6.84 14.77
N LEU A 86 -9.84 6.84 13.88
CA LEU A 86 -9.74 5.93 12.77
C LEU A 86 -8.94 4.71 13.23
N VAL A 87 -9.49 3.52 13.10
CA VAL A 87 -8.89 2.27 13.57
C VAL A 87 -8.81 1.29 12.41
N LEU A 88 -7.62 0.75 12.17
CA LEU A 88 -7.41 -0.38 11.27
C LEU A 88 -7.54 -1.68 12.07
N GLN A 89 -8.59 -2.43 11.81
CA GLN A 89 -8.95 -3.62 12.56
C GLN A 89 -8.31 -4.89 11.97
N ASP A 90 -8.24 -5.92 12.80
CA ASP A 90 -7.72 -7.25 12.44
C ASP A 90 -8.66 -8.06 11.53
N ASP A 91 -9.84 -7.54 11.23
CA ASP A 91 -10.79 -8.08 10.24
C ASP A 91 -10.64 -7.41 8.86
N ARG A 92 -9.54 -6.65 8.65
CA ARG A 92 -9.22 -5.81 7.49
C ARG A 92 -9.98 -4.50 7.42
N ASN A 93 -10.98 -4.27 8.26
CA ASN A 93 -11.81 -3.09 8.14
C ASN A 93 -11.08 -1.85 8.68
N LEU A 94 -11.08 -0.79 7.89
CA LEU A 94 -10.74 0.55 8.35
C LEU A 94 -12.03 1.27 8.76
N VAL A 95 -12.15 1.56 10.06
CA VAL A 95 -13.38 2.13 10.63
C VAL A 95 -13.08 3.44 11.36
N LEU A 96 -13.88 4.47 11.06
CA LEU A 96 -13.90 5.71 11.81
C LEU A 96 -14.95 5.61 12.91
N TYR A 97 -14.52 5.43 14.15
CA TYR A 97 -15.38 5.45 15.33
C TYR A 97 -15.56 6.87 15.84
N ALA A 98 -16.76 7.18 16.30
CA ALA A 98 -17.11 8.36 17.07
C ALA A 98 -17.63 7.95 18.46
N ALA A 99 -17.92 8.93 19.31
CA ALA A 99 -18.50 8.70 20.64
C ALA A 99 -19.84 7.92 20.59
N ASP A 100 -20.63 8.11 19.54
CA ASP A 100 -21.94 7.52 19.32
C ASP A 100 -21.92 6.19 18.53
N GLY A 101 -20.73 5.69 18.17
CA GLY A 101 -20.55 4.44 17.42
C GLY A 101 -19.75 4.61 16.12
N PRO A 102 -19.76 3.62 15.22
CA PRO A 102 -19.07 3.71 13.94
C PRO A 102 -19.73 4.76 13.04
N ALA A 103 -18.95 5.75 12.60
CA ALA A 103 -19.40 6.83 11.73
C ALA A 103 -19.18 6.53 10.25
N TRP A 104 -18.10 5.81 9.93
CA TRP A 104 -17.77 5.39 8.57
C TRP A 104 -16.93 4.10 8.60
N SER A 105 -17.00 3.32 7.53
CA SER A 105 -16.22 2.10 7.34
C SER A 105 -15.83 1.97 5.87
N SER A 106 -14.64 1.42 5.62
CA SER A 106 -14.18 1.04 4.28
C SER A 106 -14.98 -0.10 3.65
N LYS A 107 -15.79 -0.83 4.45
CA LYS A 107 -16.57 -2.01 4.06
C LYS A 107 -15.72 -3.12 3.46
N THR A 108 -14.52 -3.30 4.00
CA THR A 108 -13.56 -4.30 3.55
C THR A 108 -13.42 -5.48 4.51
N GLU A 109 -14.29 -5.52 5.54
CA GLU A 109 -14.31 -6.59 6.54
C GLU A 109 -14.34 -7.97 5.90
N THR A 110 -13.66 -8.91 6.51
CA THR A 110 -13.69 -10.30 6.10
C THR A 110 -13.62 -11.23 7.29
N ASP A 111 -14.47 -12.27 7.27
CA ASP A 111 -14.39 -13.41 8.18
C ASP A 111 -13.27 -14.40 7.79
N ALA A 112 -12.63 -14.19 6.62
CA ALA A 112 -11.48 -15.00 6.25
C ALA A 112 -10.35 -14.74 7.24
N PRO A 113 -9.75 -15.81 7.83
CA PRO A 113 -8.58 -15.61 8.65
C PRO A 113 -7.53 -14.86 7.83
N PRO A 114 -6.81 -13.88 8.43
CA PRO A 114 -5.71 -13.23 7.74
C PRO A 114 -4.83 -14.34 7.17
N PRO A 115 -4.35 -14.23 5.92
CA PRO A 115 -3.49 -15.26 5.36
C PRO A 115 -2.36 -15.54 6.36
N PRO A 116 -1.84 -16.77 6.49
CA PRO A 116 -0.74 -17.04 7.41
C PRO A 116 0.37 -16.01 7.15
N GLU A 117 0.89 -15.41 8.22
CA GLU A 117 2.14 -14.63 8.12
C GLU A 117 3.09 -15.45 7.28
N PRO A 118 3.69 -14.90 6.19
CA PRO A 118 4.69 -15.65 5.47
C PRO A 118 5.67 -16.09 6.55
N GLU A 119 5.68 -17.41 6.83
CA GLU A 119 6.62 -18.01 7.75
C GLU A 119 7.96 -17.42 7.35
N GLU A 120 8.60 -16.79 8.33
CA GLU A 120 10.00 -16.47 8.42
C GLU A 120 10.86 -17.34 7.49
N ALA A 121 10.88 -17.01 6.20
CA ALA A 121 11.90 -17.48 5.28
C ALA A 121 13.09 -16.58 5.59
N ALA A 122 13.79 -16.96 6.66
CA ALA A 122 15.14 -16.58 7.02
C ALA A 122 15.62 -15.26 6.38
N GLU A 123 15.57 -14.18 7.15
CA GLU A 123 16.58 -13.15 6.99
C GLU A 123 17.96 -13.85 7.01
N PRO A 124 18.87 -13.64 6.04
CA PRO A 124 20.21 -13.31 6.48
C PRO A 124 20.08 -11.91 7.08
N THR A 125 20.19 -11.82 8.39
CA THR A 125 20.52 -10.55 9.06
C THR A 125 21.74 -9.94 8.34
N PRO A 126 21.75 -8.61 8.19
CA PRO A 126 22.75 -7.91 8.94
C PRO A 126 22.10 -6.85 9.81
N ALA A 127 22.29 -7.04 11.10
CA ALA A 127 22.07 -6.02 12.11
C ALA A 127 22.82 -4.72 11.76
N ALA A 128 22.20 -3.61 12.17
CA ALA A 128 22.76 -2.28 12.35
C ALA A 128 23.05 -1.52 11.03
N GLN A 129 22.59 -0.29 10.85
CA GLN A 129 22.75 0.80 11.81
C GLN A 129 21.62 1.83 11.67
N ALA A 130 21.04 2.17 12.81
CA ALA A 130 20.36 3.43 13.01
C ALA A 130 21.38 4.58 13.11
N ALA A 131 20.95 5.75 12.62
CA ALA A 131 21.34 7.09 13.06
C ALA A 131 22.80 7.55 12.89
N ALA A 132 23.04 8.55 12.02
CA ALA A 132 23.25 9.95 12.43
C ALA A 132 23.87 10.82 11.30
N SER A 133 23.34 12.05 11.21
CA SER A 133 24.01 13.31 10.84
C SER A 133 24.70 13.52 9.48
N GLU A 134 24.16 14.52 8.78
CA GLU A 134 24.85 15.76 8.34
C GLU A 134 26.27 15.71 7.72
N THR A 135 26.36 16.40 6.57
CA THR A 135 27.50 17.17 6.00
C THR A 135 28.49 16.44 5.05
N GLU A 136 28.31 16.69 3.74
CA GLU A 136 29.28 17.08 2.66
C GLU A 136 30.72 16.47 2.59
N PRO A 137 31.46 16.46 1.43
CA PRO A 137 31.15 16.33 -0.02
C PRO A 137 31.76 15.03 -0.64
N ALA A 138 31.55 14.86 -1.96
CA ALA A 138 32.12 13.83 -2.84
C ALA A 138 33.65 13.63 -2.74
N PRO A 139 34.15 12.47 -3.20
CA PRO A 139 34.89 12.53 -4.45
C PRO A 139 34.51 11.45 -5.47
N GLU A 140 34.81 11.85 -6.69
CA GLU A 140 34.59 11.27 -8.01
C GLU A 140 35.47 10.04 -8.30
N ALA A 141 34.99 9.25 -9.27
CA ALA A 141 35.71 8.27 -10.10
C ALA A 141 35.92 6.82 -9.59
N ALA A 142 34.95 5.96 -9.95
CA ALA A 142 35.23 4.72 -10.68
C ALA A 142 33.98 4.35 -11.50
N ARG A 143 34.13 4.18 -12.82
CA ARG A 143 33.08 3.71 -13.74
C ARG A 143 33.00 2.17 -13.71
N GLU A 144 31.78 1.65 -13.85
CA GLU A 144 31.34 0.33 -14.41
C GLU A 144 30.81 -0.76 -13.42
N PRO A 145 29.74 -1.53 -13.74
CA PRO A 145 28.76 -1.45 -14.85
C PRO A 145 27.35 -0.99 -14.41
N GLU A 146 26.49 -0.69 -15.39
CA GLU A 146 25.07 -0.39 -15.25
C GLU A 146 24.34 -1.47 -14.43
N PRO A 147 23.45 -1.12 -13.47
CA PRO A 147 22.57 -2.11 -12.89
C PRO A 147 21.61 -2.57 -14.00
N GLU A 148 21.66 -3.86 -14.35
CA GLU A 148 20.59 -4.51 -15.11
C GLU A 148 19.24 -4.10 -14.51
N PRO A 149 18.20 -3.82 -15.33
CA PRO A 149 16.90 -3.46 -14.80
C PRO A 149 16.48 -4.58 -13.85
N ALA A 150 16.39 -4.25 -12.56
CA ALA A 150 16.09 -5.22 -11.53
C ALA A 150 14.79 -5.94 -11.91
N ALA A 151 14.88 -7.24 -12.19
CA ALA A 151 13.74 -8.08 -12.54
C ALA A 151 12.57 -7.79 -11.59
N ARG A 152 11.44 -7.36 -12.14
CA ARG A 152 10.28 -6.95 -11.34
C ARG A 152 9.39 -8.17 -11.15
N THR A 153 9.03 -8.51 -9.93
CA THR A 153 8.07 -9.59 -9.67
C THR A 153 6.68 -9.03 -9.38
N TYR A 154 5.64 -9.61 -9.98
CA TYR A 154 4.25 -9.22 -9.77
C TYR A 154 3.41 -10.41 -9.30
N THR A 155 2.58 -10.21 -8.28
CA THR A 155 1.64 -11.24 -7.80
C THR A 155 0.30 -11.06 -8.48
N VAL A 156 -0.16 -12.08 -9.20
CA VAL A 156 -1.43 -12.10 -9.91
C VAL A 156 -2.58 -11.89 -8.94
N VAL A 157 -3.52 -11.01 -9.28
CA VAL A 157 -4.72 -10.74 -8.49
C VAL A 157 -5.93 -11.44 -9.11
N ALA A 158 -6.97 -11.69 -8.32
CA ALA A 158 -8.25 -12.19 -8.82
C ALA A 158 -8.82 -11.27 -9.90
N GLY A 159 -8.87 -11.78 -11.14
CA GLY A 159 -9.35 -11.04 -12.31
C GLY A 159 -8.25 -10.47 -13.19
N ASP A 160 -6.98 -10.58 -12.81
CA ASP A 160 -5.87 -10.24 -13.70
C ASP A 160 -5.69 -11.30 -14.79
N THR A 161 -5.26 -10.84 -15.95
CA THR A 161 -4.77 -11.68 -17.05
C THR A 161 -3.33 -11.32 -17.34
N LEU A 162 -2.57 -12.29 -17.87
CA LEU A 162 -1.18 -12.08 -18.27
C LEU A 162 -1.07 -10.91 -19.28
N TRP A 163 -2.08 -10.71 -20.11
CA TRP A 163 -2.24 -9.57 -21.01
C TRP A 163 -2.36 -8.23 -20.26
N ALA A 164 -3.27 -8.13 -19.29
CA ALA A 164 -3.46 -6.90 -18.51
C ALA A 164 -2.21 -6.55 -17.69
N ILE A 165 -1.50 -7.57 -17.20
CA ILE A 165 -0.23 -7.41 -16.50
C ILE A 165 0.84 -6.91 -17.49
N ALA A 166 0.98 -7.53 -18.66
CA ALA A 166 1.94 -7.08 -19.66
C ALA A 166 1.70 -5.65 -20.13
N GLU A 167 0.44 -5.27 -20.35
CA GLU A 167 0.06 -3.91 -20.69
C GLU A 167 0.41 -2.93 -19.56
N ARG A 168 0.21 -3.33 -18.31
CA ARG A 168 0.53 -2.51 -17.13
C ARG A 168 2.03 -2.26 -16.97
N PHE A 169 2.87 -3.26 -17.24
CA PHE A 169 4.31 -3.18 -16.97
C PHE A 169 5.15 -2.79 -18.19
N TYR A 170 4.77 -3.24 -19.39
CA TYR A 170 5.46 -2.93 -20.63
C TYR A 170 4.73 -1.89 -21.50
N GLY A 171 3.51 -1.51 -21.13
CA GLY A 171 2.65 -0.66 -21.98
C GLY A 171 2.10 -1.40 -23.20
N ASP A 172 2.40 -2.68 -23.34
CA ASP A 172 2.03 -3.52 -24.48
C ASP A 172 1.57 -4.89 -23.98
N GLY A 173 0.28 -5.15 -24.11
CA GLY A 173 -0.33 -6.41 -23.69
C GLY A 173 0.21 -7.64 -24.42
N SER A 174 0.81 -7.48 -25.61
CA SER A 174 1.42 -8.58 -26.37
C SER A 174 2.68 -9.15 -25.73
N GLN A 175 3.30 -8.43 -24.78
CA GLN A 175 4.47 -8.91 -24.03
C GLN A 175 4.13 -9.95 -22.95
N TYR A 176 2.88 -10.38 -22.86
CA TYR A 176 2.45 -11.41 -21.92
C TYR A 176 3.20 -12.74 -22.10
N GLN A 177 3.65 -13.06 -23.32
CA GLN A 177 4.46 -14.26 -23.57
C GLN A 177 5.82 -14.19 -22.87
N VAL A 178 6.46 -13.02 -22.87
CA VAL A 178 7.75 -12.81 -22.20
C VAL A 178 7.62 -13.05 -20.69
N ILE A 179 6.51 -12.59 -20.11
CA ILE A 179 6.18 -12.85 -18.70
C ILE A 179 5.92 -14.34 -18.47
N ALA A 180 5.16 -15.00 -19.35
CA ALA A 180 4.86 -16.43 -19.25
C ALA A 180 6.14 -17.28 -19.32
N ASP A 181 7.02 -17.01 -20.29
CA ASP A 181 8.30 -17.68 -20.46
C ASP A 181 9.24 -17.46 -19.26
N ALA A 182 9.34 -16.21 -18.79
CA ALA A 182 10.19 -15.86 -17.64
C ALA A 182 9.67 -16.44 -16.31
N SER A 183 8.35 -16.67 -16.23
CA SER A 183 7.68 -17.20 -15.03
C SER A 183 7.40 -18.70 -15.10
N GLY A 184 7.70 -19.36 -16.23
CA GLY A 184 7.42 -20.78 -16.45
C GLY A 184 5.92 -21.11 -16.46
N VAL A 185 5.08 -20.23 -17.01
CA VAL A 185 3.64 -20.45 -17.11
C VAL A 185 3.31 -21.20 -18.39
N ASP A 186 2.99 -22.49 -18.26
CA ASP A 186 2.64 -23.36 -19.40
C ASP A 186 1.38 -22.91 -20.15
N ASN A 187 0.42 -22.31 -19.44
CA ASN A 187 -0.80 -21.80 -20.06
C ASN A 187 -1.05 -20.33 -19.67
N PRO A 188 -0.85 -19.38 -20.60
CA PRO A 188 -0.97 -17.96 -20.33
C PRO A 188 -2.36 -17.49 -19.89
N ASP A 189 -3.42 -18.23 -20.27
CA ASP A 189 -4.80 -17.92 -19.89
C ASP A 189 -5.18 -18.49 -18.50
N LEU A 190 -4.30 -19.30 -17.92
CA LEU A 190 -4.55 -20.10 -16.71
C LEU A 190 -3.61 -19.67 -15.58
N ILE A 191 -3.58 -18.37 -15.34
CA ILE A 191 -2.92 -17.82 -14.15
C ILE A 191 -3.87 -17.78 -12.97
N HIS A 192 -3.34 -18.09 -11.79
CA HIS A 192 -4.10 -18.10 -10.56
C HIS A 192 -3.77 -16.90 -9.67
N PRO A 193 -4.77 -16.32 -9.00
CA PRO A 193 -4.53 -15.29 -8.00
C PRO A 193 -3.56 -15.79 -6.91
N GLY A 194 -2.56 -15.00 -6.59
CA GLY A 194 -1.45 -15.37 -5.69
C GLY A 194 -0.23 -15.95 -6.40
N GLN A 195 -0.28 -16.17 -7.72
CA GLN A 195 0.86 -16.62 -8.50
C GLN A 195 1.85 -15.47 -8.71
N VAL A 196 3.13 -15.70 -8.44
CA VAL A 196 4.19 -14.70 -8.66
C VAL A 196 4.73 -14.87 -10.08
N LEU A 197 4.70 -13.79 -10.84
CA LEU A 197 5.22 -13.68 -12.19
C LEU A 197 6.47 -12.82 -12.21
N THR A 198 7.49 -13.29 -12.92
CA THR A 198 8.71 -12.55 -13.23
C THR A 198 8.47 -11.70 -14.47
N ILE A 199 8.79 -10.41 -14.35
CA ILE A 199 8.73 -9.41 -15.41
C ILE A 199 10.17 -8.98 -15.71
N PRO A 200 10.76 -9.50 -16.80
CA PRO A 200 12.08 -9.12 -17.29
C PRO A 200 12.30 -7.64 -17.57
#